data_AF-A0A953TSD3-F1
#
_entry.id   AF-A0A953TSD3-F1
#
_cell.length_a   1.000
_cell.length_b   1.000
_cell.length_c   1.000
_cell.angle_alpha   90.00
_cell.angle_beta   90.00
_cell.angle_gamma   90.00
#
_symmetry.space_group_name_H-M   'P 1'
#
loop_
_entity.id
_entity.type
_entity.pdbx_description
1 polymer ?
#
loop_
_entity_poly.entity_id
_entity_poly.type
_entity_poly.pdbx_seq_one_letter_code
_entity_poly.pdbx_strand_id
1 'polypeptide(L)'
;MDAVQFLAGGALGLAMHESGHLIVDGMFDAQPRLEGIRFGPFPFFAITHNANVSPRREFTISSAGFWVQSLSSEWLLTRDRLREEHAPVAKGVLAFNVLDSVGYAAVALAKAGPVERDTRGMASGIDVDERAVALVVLAPAAFDAYRYFHPDARWAVWASRIAKIGSVTLVVK
;
A
#
# COMPACT_ATOMS: atom_id res chain seq x y z
N MET A 1 10.48 10.80 -23.40
CA MET A 1 9.07 10.79 -22.94
C MET A 1 8.85 9.74 -21.85
N ASP A 2 9.65 8.68 -21.83
CA ASP A 2 9.59 7.56 -20.88
C ASP A 2 9.65 7.97 -19.41
N ALA A 3 10.51 8.92 -19.04
CA ALA A 3 10.60 9.40 -17.66
C ALA A 3 9.29 10.07 -17.21
N VAL A 4 8.66 10.88 -18.08
CA VAL A 4 7.37 11.51 -17.79
C VAL A 4 6.28 10.46 -17.65
N GLN A 5 6.27 9.45 -18.53
CA GLN A 5 5.33 8.34 -18.45
C GLN A 5 5.52 7.48 -17.20
N PHE A 6 6.77 7.24 -16.80
CA PHE A 6 7.09 6.54 -15.57
C PHE A 6 6.59 7.31 -14.33
N LEU A 7 6.85 8.62 -14.28
CA LEU A 7 6.34 9.49 -13.21
C LEU A 7 4.81 9.55 -13.20
N ALA A 8 4.17 9.61 -14.38
CA ALA A 8 2.72 9.53 -14.50
C ALA A 8 2.18 8.19 -14.00
N GLY A 9 2.89 7.09 -14.23
CA GLY A 9 2.60 5.79 -13.63
C GLY A 9 2.70 5.80 -12.11
N GLY A 10 3.71 6.46 -11.56
CA GLY A 10 3.82 6.64 -10.11
C GLY A 10 2.66 7.45 -9.52
N ALA A 11 2.29 8.55 -10.16
CA ALA A 11 1.13 9.36 -9.77
C ALA A 11 -0.19 8.58 -9.89
N LEU A 12 -0.33 7.71 -10.90
CA LEU A 12 -1.45 6.79 -11.01
C LEU A 12 -1.46 5.78 -9.86
N GLY A 13 -0.31 5.21 -9.50
CA GLY A 13 -0.18 4.32 -8.35
C GLY A 13 -0.65 4.97 -7.05
N LEU A 14 -0.24 6.23 -6.81
CA LEU A 14 -0.71 7.04 -5.69
C LEU A 14 -2.24 7.21 -5.72
N ALA A 15 -2.79 7.66 -6.85
CA ALA A 15 -4.23 7.83 -6.97
C ALA A 15 -5.01 6.53 -6.73
N MET A 16 -4.47 5.38 -7.17
CA MET A 16 -5.06 4.07 -6.91
C MET A 16 -5.00 3.72 -5.41
N HIS A 17 -3.88 3.94 -4.74
CA HIS A 17 -3.75 3.73 -3.28
C HIS A 17 -4.81 4.54 -2.52
N GLU A 18 -4.85 5.86 -2.73
CA GLU A 18 -5.81 6.76 -2.07
C GLU A 18 -7.27 6.38 -2.38
N SER A 19 -7.54 5.90 -3.60
CA SER A 19 -8.89 5.45 -3.95
C SER A 19 -9.36 4.25 -3.11
N GLY A 20 -8.44 3.40 -2.66
CA GLY A 20 -8.75 2.28 -1.77
C GLY A 20 -9.36 2.77 -0.46
N HIS A 21 -8.72 3.75 0.18
CA HIS A 21 -9.22 4.39 1.39
C HIS A 21 -10.59 5.02 1.16
N LEU A 22 -10.74 5.86 0.12
CA LEU A 22 -12.01 6.54 -0.18
C LEU A 22 -13.18 5.57 -0.41
N ILE A 23 -12.92 4.46 -1.11
CA ILE A 23 -13.95 3.44 -1.37
C ILE A 23 -14.38 2.79 -0.05
N VAL A 24 -13.44 2.38 0.78
CA VAL A 24 -13.73 1.69 2.05
C VAL A 24 -14.36 2.64 3.07
N ASP A 25 -13.90 3.88 3.14
CA ASP A 25 -14.52 4.94 3.94
C ASP A 25 -15.97 5.18 3.53
N GLY A 26 -16.23 5.28 2.22
CA GLY A 26 -17.59 5.41 1.68
C GLY A 26 -18.48 4.21 2.03
N MET A 27 -17.94 2.98 1.98
CA MET A 27 -18.68 1.77 2.37
C MET A 27 -19.04 1.74 3.86
N PHE A 28 -18.23 2.37 4.71
CA PHE A 28 -18.48 2.43 6.16
C PHE A 28 -19.18 3.70 6.62
N ASP A 29 -19.53 4.60 5.70
CA ASP A 29 -20.03 5.96 6.01
C ASP A 29 -19.12 6.69 7.00
N ALA A 30 -17.80 6.53 6.82
CA ALA A 30 -16.78 7.04 7.73
C ALA A 30 -16.52 8.55 7.55
N GLN A 31 -17.21 9.19 6.59
CA GLN A 31 -17.10 10.62 6.26
C GLN A 31 -15.64 11.04 5.98
N PRO A 32 -15.04 10.55 4.88
CA PRO A 32 -13.64 10.83 4.56
C PRO A 32 -13.42 12.33 4.36
N ARG A 33 -12.35 12.84 4.94
CA ARG A 33 -11.86 14.21 4.77
C ARG A 33 -10.43 14.15 4.26
N LEU A 34 -10.15 14.97 3.26
CA LEU A 34 -8.79 15.23 2.84
C LEU A 34 -8.23 16.34 3.74
N GLU A 35 -7.27 15.99 4.58
CA GLU A 35 -6.54 16.96 5.39
C GLU A 35 -5.12 17.10 4.85
N GLY A 36 -4.74 18.34 4.53
CA GLY A 36 -3.37 18.65 4.15
C GLY A 36 -2.47 18.59 5.37
N ILE A 37 -1.53 17.65 5.40
CA ILE A 37 -0.53 17.53 6.45
C ILE A 37 0.82 18.01 5.91
N ARG A 38 1.57 18.76 6.73
CA ARG A 38 2.97 19.06 6.42
C ARG A 38 3.87 17.96 6.98
N PHE A 39 4.48 17.18 6.11
CA PHE A 39 5.53 16.25 6.49
C PHE A 39 6.90 16.81 6.06
N GLY A 40 7.53 17.58 6.95
CA GLY A 40 8.78 18.28 6.62
C GLY A 40 8.58 19.32 5.50
N PRO A 41 9.48 19.42 4.50
CA PRO A 41 9.35 20.36 3.39
C PRO A 41 8.34 19.91 2.31
N PHE A 42 7.74 18.72 2.44
CA PHE A 42 6.86 18.16 1.43
C PHE A 42 5.39 18.26 1.86
N PRO A 43 4.49 18.77 0.98
CA PRO A 43 3.06 18.68 1.23
C PRO A 43 2.63 17.22 1.16
N PHE A 44 1.91 16.77 2.18
CA PHE A 44 1.30 15.44 2.27
C PHE A 44 -0.22 15.61 2.42
N PHE A 45 -0.98 14.62 2.00
CA PHE A 45 -2.43 14.58 2.24
C PHE A 45 -2.70 13.33 3.06
N ALA A 46 -3.44 13.46 4.14
CA ALA A 46 -4.03 12.32 4.81
C ALA A 46 -5.50 12.27 4.46
N ILE A 47 -5.98 11.08 4.12
CA ILE A 47 -7.39 10.77 4.20
C ILE A 47 -7.66 10.45 5.66
N THR A 48 -8.41 11.32 6.34
CA THR A 48 -8.86 11.11 7.71
C THR A 48 -10.35 10.82 7.70
N HIS A 49 -10.80 9.99 8.64
CA HIS A 49 -12.21 9.65 8.78
C HIS A 49 -12.68 9.94 10.21
N ASN A 50 -14.00 9.85 10.43
CA ASN A 50 -14.61 10.17 11.71
C ASN A 50 -14.09 9.22 12.82
N ALA A 51 -13.73 9.76 13.98
CA ALA A 51 -13.06 9.02 15.05
C ALA A 51 -13.92 7.91 15.71
N ASN A 52 -15.20 7.79 15.31
CA ASN A 52 -16.17 6.84 15.86
C ASN A 52 -16.25 5.53 15.05
N VAL A 53 -15.22 5.17 14.28
CA VAL A 53 -15.18 3.85 13.62
C VAL A 53 -14.73 2.76 14.60
N SER A 54 -15.32 1.57 14.50
CA SER A 54 -14.88 0.41 15.28
C SER A 54 -13.45 0.00 14.91
N PRO A 55 -12.65 -0.62 15.81
CA PRO A 55 -11.27 -1.03 15.51
C PRO A 55 -11.10 -1.86 14.23
N ARG A 56 -12.03 -2.76 13.92
CA ARG A 56 -12.00 -3.53 12.66
C ARG A 56 -12.19 -2.67 11.41
N ARG A 57 -13.03 -1.64 11.49
CA ARG A 57 -13.25 -0.69 10.39
C ARG A 57 -12.01 0.18 10.21
N GLU A 58 -11.43 0.67 11.31
CA GLU A 58 -10.13 1.37 11.29
C GLU A 58 -9.08 0.54 10.55
N PHE A 59 -8.87 -0.71 10.98
CA PHE A 59 -7.92 -1.62 10.34
C PHE A 59 -8.19 -1.77 8.84
N THR A 60 -9.46 -1.95 8.47
CA THR A 60 -9.87 -2.17 7.07
C THR A 60 -9.63 -0.92 6.23
N ILE A 61 -10.01 0.26 6.73
CA ILE A 61 -9.78 1.55 6.06
C ILE A 61 -8.29 1.76 5.88
N SER A 62 -7.50 1.69 6.94
CA SER A 62 -6.05 1.90 6.86
C SER A 62 -5.33 0.84 6.02
N SER A 63 -5.88 -0.37 5.87
CA SER A 63 -5.29 -1.40 5.00
C SER A 63 -5.63 -1.22 3.52
N ALA A 64 -6.65 -0.42 3.19
CA ALA A 64 -7.28 -0.43 1.88
C ALA A 64 -6.31 -0.02 0.75
N GLY A 65 -5.50 1.02 0.96
CA GLY A 65 -4.48 1.44 0.00
C GLY A 65 -3.48 0.32 -0.31
N PHE A 66 -2.98 -0.38 0.72
CA PHE A 66 -2.07 -1.52 0.56
C PHE A 66 -2.71 -2.71 -0.17
N TRP A 67 -4.01 -2.94 0.00
CA TRP A 67 -4.72 -3.97 -0.75
C TRP A 67 -4.88 -3.62 -2.23
N VAL A 68 -5.18 -2.36 -2.56
CA VAL A 68 -5.20 -1.90 -3.95
C VAL A 68 -3.81 -2.00 -4.58
N GLN A 69 -2.75 -1.64 -3.85
CA GLN A 69 -1.37 -1.86 -4.28
C GLN A 69 -1.08 -3.35 -4.53
N SER A 70 -1.54 -4.22 -3.63
CA SER A 70 -1.34 -5.67 -3.75
C SER A 70 -2.04 -6.25 -4.98
N LEU A 71 -3.29 -5.85 -5.23
CA LEU A 71 -4.10 -6.27 -6.39
C LEU A 71 -3.50 -5.76 -7.71
N SER A 72 -3.14 -4.47 -7.76
CA SER A 72 -2.53 -3.88 -8.94
C SER A 72 -1.16 -4.49 -9.23
N SER A 73 -0.32 -4.70 -8.23
CA SER A 73 0.97 -5.40 -8.39
C SER A 73 0.79 -6.84 -8.87
N GLU A 74 -0.18 -7.61 -8.34
CA GLU A 74 -0.47 -8.95 -8.87
C GLU A 74 -0.87 -8.89 -10.35
N TRP A 75 -1.78 -8.00 -10.71
CA TRP A 75 -2.22 -7.86 -12.09
C TRP A 75 -1.05 -7.50 -13.03
N LEU A 76 -0.20 -6.55 -12.62
CA LEU A 76 0.98 -6.16 -13.39
C LEU A 76 2.00 -7.30 -13.53
N LEU A 77 2.26 -8.03 -12.45
CA LEU A 77 3.25 -9.12 -12.40
C LEU A 77 2.73 -10.46 -12.91
N THR A 78 1.46 -10.56 -13.30
CA THR A 78 0.95 -11.71 -14.09
C THR A 78 1.26 -11.59 -15.57
N ARG A 79 1.66 -10.41 -16.06
CA ARG A 79 2.20 -10.27 -17.41
C ARG A 79 3.59 -10.88 -17.43
N ASP A 80 3.80 -11.88 -18.29
CA ASP A 80 5.10 -12.48 -18.46
C ASP A 80 6.10 -11.41 -18.90
N ARG A 81 7.08 -11.14 -18.02
CA ARG A 81 8.26 -10.30 -18.30
C ARG A 81 8.00 -8.80 -18.48
N LEU A 82 7.15 -8.21 -17.63
CA LEU A 82 6.98 -6.74 -17.53
C LEU A 82 8.30 -5.94 -17.54
N ARG A 83 9.38 -6.50 -16.97
CA ARG A 83 10.72 -5.90 -16.98
C ARG A 83 11.27 -5.68 -18.40
N GLU A 84 11.07 -6.63 -19.29
CA GLU A 84 11.56 -6.61 -20.68
C GLU A 84 10.66 -5.75 -21.57
N GLU A 85 9.38 -5.62 -21.22
CA GLU A 85 8.42 -4.80 -21.98
C GLU A 85 8.72 -3.30 -21.88
N HIS A 86 8.49 -2.58 -22.97
CA HIS A 86 8.47 -1.12 -22.96
C HIS A 86 7.12 -0.61 -22.40
N ALA A 87 6.96 -0.70 -21.08
CA ALA A 87 5.75 -0.30 -20.35
C ALA A 87 6.06 0.70 -19.22
N PRO A 88 6.52 1.94 -19.53
CA PRO A 88 6.99 2.89 -18.52
C PRO A 88 5.92 3.26 -17.47
N VAL A 89 4.66 3.43 -17.88
CA VAL A 89 3.55 3.70 -16.95
C VAL A 89 3.34 2.53 -15.97
N ALA A 90 3.28 1.30 -16.46
CA ALA A 90 3.10 0.11 -15.62
C ALA A 90 4.27 -0.09 -14.64
N LYS A 91 5.50 0.15 -15.10
CA LYS A 91 6.71 0.14 -14.25
C LYS A 91 6.65 1.24 -13.19
N GLY A 92 6.11 2.40 -13.52
CA GLY A 92 5.87 3.50 -12.58
C GLY A 92 4.89 3.13 -11.48
N VAL A 93 3.75 2.52 -11.84
CA VAL A 93 2.75 2.04 -10.86
C VAL A 93 3.38 1.01 -9.92
N LEU A 94 4.06 0.00 -10.47
CA LEU A 94 4.71 -1.04 -9.67
C LEU A 94 5.81 -0.46 -8.76
N ALA A 95 6.62 0.47 -9.28
CA ALA A 95 7.66 1.14 -8.50
C ALA A 95 7.06 1.96 -7.35
N PHE A 96 5.97 2.68 -7.59
CA PHE A 96 5.24 3.38 -6.53
C PHE A 96 4.78 2.39 -5.45
N ASN A 97 4.08 1.31 -5.80
CA ASN A 97 3.58 0.34 -4.84
C ASN A 97 4.68 -0.22 -3.94
N VAL A 98 5.84 -0.56 -4.53
CA VAL A 98 7.00 -1.08 -3.78
C VAL A 98 7.62 0.00 -2.90
N LEU A 99 7.93 1.17 -3.45
CA LEU A 99 8.61 2.24 -2.72
C LEU A 99 7.76 2.82 -1.59
N ASP A 100 6.46 2.97 -1.84
CA ASP A 100 5.50 3.44 -0.85
C ASP A 100 5.39 2.47 0.33
N SER A 101 5.23 1.16 0.05
CA SER A 101 5.23 0.12 1.09
C SER A 101 6.54 0.10 1.89
N VAL A 102 7.69 0.29 1.23
CA VAL A 102 8.99 0.41 1.90
C VAL A 102 9.04 1.66 2.78
N GLY A 103 8.55 2.80 2.29
CA GLY A 103 8.47 4.05 3.04
C GLY A 103 7.63 3.90 4.31
N TYR A 104 6.41 3.38 4.18
CA TYR A 104 5.53 3.09 5.31
C TYR A 104 6.16 2.10 6.29
N ALA A 105 6.75 1.01 5.82
CA ALA A 105 7.43 0.06 6.68
C ALA A 105 8.60 0.70 7.45
N ALA A 106 9.43 1.52 6.79
CA ALA A 106 10.55 2.20 7.43
C ALA A 106 10.07 3.16 8.53
N VAL A 107 9.02 3.94 8.25
CA VAL A 107 8.40 4.88 9.20
C VAL A 107 7.80 4.13 10.40
N ALA A 108 7.08 3.03 10.16
CA ALA A 108 6.51 2.17 11.19
C ALA A 108 7.59 1.48 12.06
N LEU A 109 8.67 0.98 11.45
CA LEU A 109 9.80 0.39 12.17
C LEU A 109 10.47 1.39 13.11
N ALA A 110 10.69 2.60 12.58
CA ALA A 110 11.25 3.72 13.33
C ALA A 110 10.26 4.32 14.36
N LYS A 111 8.96 4.00 14.26
CA LYS A 111 7.86 4.68 14.97
C LYS A 111 7.94 6.20 14.82
N ALA A 112 8.42 6.66 13.67
CA ALA A 112 8.49 8.06 13.30
C ALA A 112 7.26 8.42 12.45
N GLY A 113 7.07 9.69 12.08
CA GLY A 113 6.03 10.07 11.12
C GLY A 113 4.72 10.58 11.73
N PRO A 114 3.79 11.03 10.86
CA PRO A 114 2.51 11.60 11.27
C PRO A 114 1.64 10.55 11.98
N VAL A 115 0.73 11.00 12.86
CA VAL A 115 -0.09 10.09 13.66
C VAL A 115 -1.20 9.44 12.81
N GLU A 116 -1.51 10.06 11.67
CA GLU A 116 -2.55 9.71 10.71
C GLU A 116 -2.09 8.64 9.70
N ARG A 117 -0.85 8.14 9.80
CA ARG A 117 -0.32 7.15 8.85
C ARG A 117 -1.06 5.82 8.94
N ASP A 118 -1.29 5.21 7.79
CA ASP A 118 -2.05 3.96 7.65
C ASP A 118 -1.53 2.82 8.53
N THR A 119 -0.22 2.60 8.55
CA THR A 119 0.40 1.55 9.38
C THR A 119 0.07 1.67 10.86
N ARG A 120 -0.12 2.89 11.37
CA ARG A 120 -0.54 3.13 12.75
C ARG A 120 -2.03 2.83 12.93
N GLY A 121 -2.90 3.24 12.01
CA GLY A 121 -4.33 2.91 12.04
C GLY A 121 -4.57 1.40 11.98
N MET A 122 -3.82 0.69 11.13
CA MET A 122 -3.77 -0.76 11.11
C MET A 122 -3.35 -1.31 12.49
N ALA A 123 -2.26 -0.83 13.07
CA ALA A 123 -1.75 -1.34 14.34
C ALA A 123 -2.76 -1.16 15.49
N SER A 124 -3.40 0.00 15.58
CA SER A 124 -4.44 0.27 16.58
C SER A 124 -5.72 -0.52 16.33
N GLY A 125 -6.08 -0.76 15.07
CA GLY A 125 -7.30 -1.47 14.71
C GLY A 125 -7.32 -2.95 15.13
N ILE A 126 -6.15 -3.58 15.26
CA ILE A 126 -6.01 -4.99 15.68
C ILE A 126 -5.17 -5.19 16.95
N ASP A 127 -4.92 -4.10 17.68
CA ASP A 127 -4.16 -4.05 18.94
C ASP A 127 -2.82 -4.80 18.89
N VAL A 128 -1.93 -4.34 18.00
CA VAL A 128 -0.56 -4.87 17.87
C VAL A 128 0.49 -3.78 17.81
N ASP A 129 1.76 -4.16 18.02
CA ASP A 129 2.86 -3.24 17.76
C ASP A 129 2.95 -2.90 16.26
N GLU A 130 3.05 -1.61 15.95
CA GLU A 130 3.15 -1.10 14.59
C GLU A 130 4.32 -1.71 13.78
N ARG A 131 5.38 -2.14 14.43
CA ARG A 131 6.50 -2.85 13.78
C ARG A 131 6.06 -4.18 13.18
N ALA A 132 5.06 -4.84 13.76
CA ALA A 132 4.49 -6.05 13.18
C ALA A 132 3.75 -5.71 11.87
N VAL A 133 3.00 -4.59 11.86
CA VAL A 133 2.35 -4.09 10.64
C VAL A 133 3.38 -3.72 9.57
N ALA A 134 4.52 -3.15 9.96
CA ALA A 134 5.61 -2.86 9.03
C ALA A 134 6.05 -4.11 8.23
N LEU A 135 6.11 -5.27 8.89
CA LEU A 135 6.43 -6.52 8.22
C LEU A 135 5.30 -7.00 7.30
N VAL A 136 4.04 -6.78 7.69
CA VAL A 136 2.86 -7.13 6.90
C VAL A 136 2.83 -6.36 5.58
N VAL A 137 3.17 -5.07 5.58
CA VAL A 137 3.20 -4.26 4.36
C VAL A 137 4.49 -4.46 3.55
N LEU A 138 5.63 -4.69 4.22
CA LEU A 138 6.92 -4.87 3.54
C LEU A 138 7.04 -6.21 2.83
N ALA A 139 6.56 -7.30 3.43
CA ALA A 139 6.69 -8.65 2.88
C ALA A 139 6.16 -8.78 1.44
N PRO A 140 4.90 -8.41 1.11
CA PRO A 140 4.40 -8.50 -0.26
C PRO A 140 5.18 -7.61 -1.23
N ALA A 141 5.57 -6.40 -0.82
CA ALA A 141 6.37 -5.50 -1.64
C ALA A 141 7.76 -6.06 -1.96
N ALA A 142 8.42 -6.69 -0.98
CA ALA A 142 9.71 -7.33 -1.18
C ALA A 142 9.62 -8.51 -2.16
N PHE A 143 8.58 -9.35 -2.04
CA PHE A 143 8.36 -10.44 -2.97
C PHE A 143 7.98 -9.97 -4.38
N ASP A 144 7.21 -8.89 -4.50
CA ASP A 144 6.85 -8.30 -5.79
C ASP A 144 8.06 -7.67 -6.49
N ALA A 145 8.91 -6.97 -5.75
CA ALA A 145 10.19 -6.49 -6.26
C ALA A 145 11.06 -7.66 -6.73
N TYR A 146 11.13 -8.74 -5.96
CA TYR A 146 11.88 -9.93 -6.35
C TYR A 146 11.33 -10.55 -7.64
N ARG A 147 10.00 -10.72 -7.74
CA ARG A 147 9.32 -11.25 -8.94
C ARG A 147 9.53 -10.40 -10.18
N TYR A 148 9.63 -9.08 -10.02
CA TYR A 148 9.93 -8.19 -11.15
C TYR A 148 11.30 -8.50 -11.78
N PHE A 149 12.30 -8.88 -10.98
CA PHE A 149 13.62 -9.27 -11.47
C PHE A 149 13.73 -10.76 -11.81
N HIS A 150 12.91 -11.62 -11.20
CA HIS A 150 12.92 -13.06 -11.36
C HIS A 150 11.51 -13.59 -11.69
N PRO A 151 10.98 -13.33 -12.89
CA PRO A 151 9.60 -13.66 -13.24
C PRO A 151 9.31 -15.17 -13.19
N ASP A 152 10.33 -16.01 -13.43
CA ASP A 152 10.19 -17.48 -13.42
C ASP A 152 10.20 -18.09 -11.99
N ALA A 153 10.45 -17.28 -10.95
CA ALA A 153 10.54 -17.75 -9.57
C ALA A 153 9.16 -18.05 -8.98
N ARG A 154 8.63 -19.26 -9.25
CA ARG A 154 7.31 -19.70 -8.78
C ARG A 154 7.12 -19.64 -7.26
N TRP A 155 8.19 -19.85 -6.49
CA TRP A 155 8.13 -19.74 -5.04
C TRP A 155 7.80 -18.31 -4.59
N ALA A 156 8.34 -17.30 -5.28
CA ALA A 156 8.12 -15.89 -4.95
C ALA A 156 6.70 -15.44 -5.30
N VAL A 157 6.12 -16.01 -6.37
CA VAL A 157 4.70 -15.82 -6.71
C VAL A 157 3.81 -16.29 -5.57
N TRP A 158 4.03 -17.51 -5.07
CA TRP A 158 3.23 -18.03 -3.96
C TRP A 158 3.50 -17.31 -2.64
N ALA A 159 4.76 -16.97 -2.33
CA ALA A 159 5.10 -16.21 -1.13
C ALA A 159 4.43 -14.82 -1.13
N SER A 160 4.47 -14.11 -2.26
CA SER A 160 3.77 -12.82 -2.41
C SER A 160 2.27 -12.96 -2.18
N ARG A 161 1.63 -13.93 -2.86
CA ARG A 161 0.18 -14.16 -2.73
C ARG A 161 -0.23 -14.53 -1.30
N ILE A 162 0.54 -15.39 -0.63
CA ILE A 162 0.28 -15.76 0.77
C ILE A 162 0.42 -14.53 1.67
N ALA A 163 1.45 -13.71 1.50
CA ALA A 163 1.64 -12.49 2.28
C ALA A 163 0.45 -11.52 2.09
N LYS A 164 -0.02 -11.34 0.86
CA LYS A 164 -1.18 -10.49 0.51
C LYS A 164 -2.48 -11.01 1.09
N ILE A 165 -2.75 -12.31 0.96
CA ILE A 165 -3.95 -12.92 1.56
C ILE A 165 -3.88 -12.82 3.08
N GLY A 166 -2.70 -13.10 3.65
CA GLY A 166 -2.43 -12.97 5.08
C GLY A 166 -2.80 -11.59 5.61
N SER A 167 -2.40 -10.52 4.92
CA SER A 167 -2.73 -9.15 5.33
C SER A 167 -4.24 -8.88 5.34
N VAL A 168 -4.98 -9.39 4.36
CA VAL A 168 -6.46 -9.28 4.31
C VAL A 168 -7.11 -10.08 5.45
N THR A 169 -6.61 -11.28 5.75
CA THR A 169 -7.20 -12.11 6.82
C THR A 169 -7.08 -11.50 8.21
N LEU A 170 -6.18 -10.54 8.43
CA LEU A 170 -6.06 -9.84 9.72
C LEU A 170 -7.32 -9.05 10.09
N VAL A 171 -8.22 -8.76 9.15
CA VAL A 171 -9.52 -8.11 9.41
C VAL A 171 -10.38 -8.92 10.38
N VAL A 172 -10.25 -10.26 10.39
CA VAL A 172 -11.08 -11.13 11.22
C VAL A 172 -10.60 -11.26 12.67
N LYS A 173 -9.46 -10.65 13.00
CA LYS A 173 -8.94 -10.58 14.36
C LYS A 173 -9.85 -9.73 15.26
#